data_AF-A0A9W4B9D4-F1
#
_entry.id   AF-A0A9W4B9D4-F1
#
_cell.length_a   1.000
_cell.length_b   1.000
_cell.length_c   1.000
_cell.angle_alpha   90.00
_cell.angle_beta   90.00
_cell.angle_gamma   90.00
#
_symmetry.space_group_name_H-M   'P 1'
#
loop_
_entity.id
_entity.type
_entity.pdbx_description
1 polymer ?
#
loop_
_entity_poly.entity_id
_entity_poly.type
_entity_poly.pdbx_seq_one_letter_code
_entity_poly.pdbx_strand_id
1 'polypeptide(L)'
;MVNISPSRMRSVSEARNGFNSLIADAGDGLTTHVVKGSAVVAHIFPPDAPVLDDPLLRIAMISALAEQEAAAIAESEWYEGKLAHAGDPMGRLLAWAWRTDPKLCMRALAHFHKVLQSAVGHPVGLGAIWGGVSTALRVSLDSGEIAAAFRYLDRHYDDYYSLPLSDL
;
A
#
# COMPACT_ATOMS: atom_id res chain seq x y z
N MET A 1 8.52 -3.31 -1.62
CA MET A 1 8.45 -3.54 -3.08
C MET A 1 9.51 -4.59 -3.43
N VAL A 2 9.12 -5.77 -3.93
CA VAL A 2 10.11 -6.77 -4.36
C VAL A 2 10.82 -6.19 -5.58
N ASN A 3 12.14 -6.07 -5.53
CA ASN A 3 12.92 -5.54 -6.63
C ASN A 3 12.96 -6.58 -7.76
N ILE A 4 12.20 -6.33 -8.83
CA ILE A 4 12.08 -7.27 -9.93
C ILE A 4 13.33 -7.18 -10.79
N SER A 5 14.20 -8.20 -10.72
CA SER A 5 15.38 -8.29 -11.58
C SER A 5 15.05 -9.06 -12.86
N PRO A 6 15.32 -8.51 -14.06
CA PRO A 6 15.10 -9.22 -15.33
C PRO A 6 15.85 -10.56 -15.40
N SER A 7 17.03 -10.64 -14.78
CA SER A 7 17.83 -11.88 -14.70
C SER A 7 17.16 -13.00 -13.89
N ARG A 8 16.20 -12.64 -13.03
CA ARG A 8 15.48 -13.52 -12.11
C ARG A 8 14.05 -13.81 -12.57
N MET A 9 13.69 -13.41 -13.79
CA MET A 9 12.43 -13.79 -14.41
C MET A 9 12.54 -15.16 -15.07
N ARG A 10 11.52 -15.99 -14.89
CA ARG A 10 11.36 -17.29 -15.57
C ARG A 10 9.94 -17.40 -16.10
N SER A 11 9.78 -17.73 -17.37
CA SER A 11 8.47 -18.05 -17.90
C SER A 11 7.86 -19.24 -17.15
N VAL A 12 6.53 -19.37 -17.14
CA VAL A 12 5.85 -20.54 -16.55
C VAL A 12 6.42 -21.86 -17.10
N SER A 13 6.75 -21.91 -18.39
CA SER A 13 7.34 -23.11 -19.03
C SER A 13 8.73 -23.43 -18.49
N GLU A 14 9.61 -22.43 -18.35
CA GLU A 14 10.95 -22.61 -17.78
C GLU A 14 10.87 -22.99 -16.30
N ALA A 15 9.98 -22.34 -15.54
CA ALA A 15 9.78 -22.64 -14.13
C ALA A 15 9.29 -24.08 -13.91
N ARG A 16 8.39 -24.56 -14.78
CA ARG A 16 7.92 -25.96 -14.73
C ARG A 16 9.05 -26.94 -15.05
N ASN A 17 9.82 -26.68 -16.10
CA ASN A 17 10.85 -27.61 -16.57
C ASN A 17 12.11 -27.60 -15.67
N GLY A 18 12.39 -26.48 -15.01
CA GLY A 18 13.57 -26.26 -14.16
C GLY A 18 13.27 -26.17 -12.67
N PHE A 19 12.13 -26.66 -12.21
CA PHE A 19 11.63 -26.39 -10.84
C PHE A 19 12.66 -26.73 -9.75
N ASN A 20 13.34 -27.87 -9.84
CA ASN A 20 14.36 -28.26 -8.86
C ASN A 20 15.54 -27.27 -8.80
N SER A 21 15.95 -26.70 -9.94
CA SER A 21 16.99 -25.65 -9.97
C SER A 21 16.51 -24.39 -9.28
N LEU A 22 15.24 -24.01 -9.46
CA LEU A 22 14.68 -22.81 -8.81
C LEU A 22 14.55 -22.98 -7.30
N ILE A 23 14.30 -24.20 -6.81
CA ILE A 23 14.32 -24.50 -5.38
C ILE A 23 15.75 -24.47 -4.82
N ALA A 24 16.74 -24.98 -5.57
CA ALA A 24 18.14 -24.84 -5.18
C ALA A 24 18.57 -23.36 -5.13
N ASP A 25 18.25 -22.59 -6.16
CA ASP A 25 18.49 -21.14 -6.22
C ASP A 25 17.85 -20.42 -5.01
N ALA A 26 16.62 -20.80 -4.63
CA ALA A 26 15.96 -20.26 -3.44
C ALA A 26 16.71 -20.64 -2.15
N GLY A 27 17.19 -21.88 -2.04
CA GLY A 27 18.07 -22.31 -0.95
C GLY A 27 19.37 -21.49 -0.86
N ASP A 28 19.86 -21.00 -2.00
CA ASP A 28 21.03 -20.11 -2.10
C ASP A 28 20.69 -18.62 -1.91
N GLY A 29 19.46 -18.29 -1.48
CA GLY A 29 19.05 -16.90 -1.21
C GLY A 29 18.54 -16.13 -2.43
N LEU A 30 18.24 -16.81 -3.55
CA LEU A 30 17.76 -16.16 -4.76
C LEU A 30 16.23 -16.18 -4.89
N THR A 31 15.62 -15.00 -4.87
CA THR A 31 14.20 -14.84 -5.26
C THR A 31 14.04 -14.97 -6.78
N THR A 32 13.11 -15.80 -7.24
CA THR A 32 12.72 -15.93 -8.65
C THR A 32 11.31 -15.40 -8.89
N HIS A 33 11.10 -14.70 -10.01
CA HIS A 33 9.80 -14.22 -10.48
C HIS A 33 9.30 -15.11 -11.61
N VAL A 34 8.15 -15.76 -11.44
CA VAL A 34 7.53 -16.55 -12.50
C VAL A 34 6.61 -15.64 -13.33
N VAL A 35 6.80 -15.60 -14.64
CA VAL A 35 6.08 -14.71 -15.56
C VAL A 35 5.22 -15.48 -16.57
N LYS A 36 4.04 -14.94 -16.89
CA LYS A 36 3.16 -15.39 -17.97
C LYS A 36 2.83 -14.20 -18.87
N GLY A 37 3.35 -14.21 -20.10
CA GLY A 37 3.31 -13.02 -20.94
C GLY A 37 4.14 -11.89 -20.32
N SER A 38 3.54 -10.73 -20.09
CA SER A 38 4.17 -9.57 -19.44
C SER A 38 3.91 -9.47 -17.93
N ALA A 39 3.17 -10.42 -17.34
CA ALA A 39 2.76 -10.36 -15.94
C ALA A 39 3.56 -11.35 -15.08
N VAL A 40 4.02 -10.90 -13.91
CA VAL A 40 4.48 -11.80 -12.84
C VAL A 40 3.26 -12.49 -12.23
N VAL A 41 3.28 -13.82 -12.19
CA VAL A 41 2.17 -14.66 -11.69
C VAL A 41 2.50 -15.42 -10.41
N ALA A 42 3.78 -15.58 -10.08
CA ALA A 42 4.21 -16.16 -8.81
C ALA A 42 5.63 -15.68 -8.45
N HIS A 43 5.99 -15.89 -7.19
CA HIS A 43 7.33 -15.70 -6.68
C HIS A 43 7.79 -16.98 -5.99
N ILE A 44 9.06 -17.30 -6.12
CA ILE A 44 9.74 -18.31 -5.32
C ILE A 44 10.75 -17.55 -4.46
N PHE A 45 10.61 -17.64 -3.15
CA PHE A 45 11.45 -16.93 -2.19
C PHE A 45 12.39 -17.89 -1.47
N PRO A 46 13.56 -17.39 -1.01
CA PRO A 46 14.37 -18.08 -0.01
C PRO A 46 13.56 -18.46 1.23
N PRO A 47 13.92 -19.56 1.91
CA PRO A 47 13.20 -20.02 3.10
C PRO A 47 13.29 -19.04 4.27
N ASP A 48 14.34 -18.21 4.32
CA ASP A 48 14.59 -17.18 5.32
C ASP A 48 14.13 -15.78 4.86
N ALA A 49 13.50 -15.68 3.69
CA ALA A 49 12.99 -14.42 3.21
C ALA A 49 11.91 -13.89 4.18
N PRO A 50 12.01 -12.62 4.61
CA PRO A 50 10.99 -12.01 5.47
C PRO A 50 9.72 -11.73 4.65
N VAL A 51 8.92 -12.77 4.44
CA VAL A 51 7.61 -12.69 3.80
C VAL A 51 6.57 -12.43 4.88
N LEU A 52 5.80 -11.36 4.68
CA LEU A 52 4.72 -10.98 5.58
C LEU A 52 3.40 -11.45 4.98
N ASP A 53 3.02 -12.69 5.31
CA ASP A 53 1.82 -13.36 4.81
C ASP A 53 0.64 -13.33 5.79
N ASP A 54 0.88 -13.02 7.08
CA ASP A 54 -0.15 -12.84 8.09
C ASP A 54 -0.97 -11.55 7.82
N PRO A 55 -2.29 -11.68 7.52
CA PRO A 55 -3.15 -10.53 7.27
C PRO A 55 -3.31 -9.59 8.47
N LEU A 56 -3.31 -10.11 9.70
CA LEU A 56 -3.46 -9.31 10.93
C LEU A 56 -2.19 -8.52 11.21
N LEU A 57 -1.02 -9.14 11.08
CA LEU A 57 0.25 -8.43 11.23
C LEU A 57 0.40 -7.32 10.20
N ARG A 58 0.00 -7.57 8.95
CA ARG A 58 -0.03 -6.55 7.90
C ARG A 58 -0.93 -5.37 8.27
N ILE A 59 -2.13 -5.63 8.80
CA ILE A 59 -3.04 -4.57 9.27
C ILE A 59 -2.40 -3.79 10.41
N ALA A 60 -1.83 -4.48 11.41
CA ALA A 60 -1.17 -3.83 12.54
C ALA A 60 -0.02 -2.91 12.11
N MET A 61 0.79 -3.32 11.13
CA MET A 61 1.87 -2.48 10.59
C MET A 61 1.36 -1.27 9.82
N ILE A 62 0.27 -1.42 9.04
CA ILE A 62 -0.39 -0.31 8.36
C ILE A 62 -0.91 0.70 9.38
N SER A 63 -1.56 0.21 10.43
CA SER A 63 -2.08 1.05 11.52
C SER A 63 -0.97 1.78 12.26
N ALA A 64 0.09 1.08 12.65
CA ALA A 64 1.23 1.69 13.33
C ALA A 64 1.89 2.80 12.50
N LEU A 65 2.06 2.58 11.18
CA LEU A 65 2.58 3.62 10.29
C LEU A 65 1.61 4.80 10.20
N ALA A 66 0.32 4.54 10.02
CA ALA A 66 -0.69 5.59 9.92
C ALA A 66 -0.75 6.46 11.19
N GLU A 67 -0.69 5.85 12.38
CA GLU A 67 -0.67 6.54 13.66
C GLU A 67 0.60 7.39 13.82
N GLN A 68 1.77 6.84 13.50
CA GLN A 68 3.03 7.55 13.56
C GLN A 68 3.05 8.76 12.62
N GLU A 69 2.66 8.56 11.35
CA GLU A 69 2.63 9.64 10.36
C GLU A 69 1.58 10.70 10.72
N ALA A 70 0.38 10.30 11.15
CA ALA A 70 -0.68 11.25 11.53
C ALA A 70 -0.28 12.15 12.70
N ALA A 71 0.43 11.60 13.70
CA ALA A 71 0.95 12.40 14.81
C ALA A 71 1.95 13.47 14.33
N ALA A 72 2.93 13.06 13.51
CA ALA A 72 3.91 14.00 12.96
C ALA A 72 3.27 15.06 12.04
N ILE A 73 2.34 14.64 11.18
CA ILE A 73 1.63 15.48 10.22
C ILE A 73 0.74 16.52 10.90
N ALA A 74 0.06 16.16 12.00
CA ALA A 74 -0.79 17.08 12.73
C ALA A 74 0.01 18.27 13.31
N GLU A 75 1.30 18.07 13.58
CA GLU A 75 2.20 19.11 14.08
C GLU A 75 2.80 19.98 12.96
N SER A 76 3.14 19.39 11.80
CA SER A 76 3.98 20.05 10.79
C SER A 76 3.37 20.22 9.39
N GLU A 77 2.26 19.56 9.08
CA GLU A 77 1.69 19.52 7.73
C GLU A 77 0.19 19.89 7.69
N TRP A 78 -0.34 20.35 8.82
CA TRP A 78 -1.72 20.81 8.96
C TRP A 78 -1.80 22.33 8.99
N TYR A 79 -2.32 22.94 7.93
CA TYR A 79 -2.39 24.39 7.77
C TYR A 79 -3.77 24.81 7.30
N GLU A 80 -4.32 25.86 7.92
CA GLU A 80 -5.60 26.46 7.53
C GLU A 80 -6.75 25.43 7.41
N GLY A 81 -6.75 24.42 8.28
CA GLY A 81 -7.74 23.34 8.28
C GLY A 81 -7.61 22.34 7.13
N LYS A 82 -6.44 22.25 6.50
CA LYS A 82 -6.14 21.35 5.38
C LYS A 82 -4.81 20.64 5.57
N LEU A 83 -4.73 19.45 4.98
CA LEU A 83 -3.49 18.70 4.87
C LEU A 83 -2.67 19.19 3.68
N ALA A 84 -1.45 19.67 3.93
CA ALA A 84 -0.51 20.05 2.87
C ALA A 84 0.17 18.82 2.25
N HIS A 85 0.62 17.86 3.07
CA HIS A 85 1.28 16.64 2.63
C HIS A 85 1.01 15.46 3.59
N ALA A 86 0.64 14.29 3.06
CA ALA A 86 0.34 13.11 3.88
C ALA A 86 1.57 12.26 4.30
N GLY A 87 2.78 12.77 4.06
CA GLY A 87 4.03 12.03 4.25
C GLY A 87 4.35 11.06 3.11
N ASP A 88 5.62 11.04 2.69
CA ASP A 88 6.14 10.11 1.67
C ASP A 88 5.92 8.63 2.04
N PRO A 89 6.14 8.20 3.31
CA PRO A 89 5.90 6.82 3.71
C PRO A 89 4.44 6.40 3.49
N MET A 90 3.48 7.25 3.89
CA MET A 90 2.06 7.00 3.67
C MET A 90 1.72 6.97 2.17
N GLY A 91 2.28 7.90 1.38
CA GLY A 91 2.12 7.92 -0.08
C GLY A 91 2.59 6.62 -0.74
N ARG A 92 3.76 6.09 -0.34
CA ARG A 92 4.29 4.81 -0.83
C ARG A 92 3.42 3.62 -0.40
N LEU A 93 2.93 3.63 0.84
CA LEU A 93 2.05 2.57 1.34
C LEU A 93 0.73 2.54 0.56
N LEU A 94 0.06 3.68 0.39
CA LEU A 94 -1.19 3.78 -0.36
C LEU A 94 -0.99 3.41 -1.84
N ALA A 95 0.12 3.84 -2.46
CA ALA A 95 0.46 3.47 -3.83
C ALA A 95 0.67 1.96 -4.00
N TRP A 96 1.39 1.34 -3.06
CA TRP A 96 1.55 -0.11 -3.04
C TRP A 96 0.20 -0.81 -2.88
N ALA A 97 -0.59 -0.40 -1.89
CA ALA A 97 -1.90 -0.99 -1.61
C ALA A 97 -2.83 -0.85 -2.82
N TRP A 98 -2.85 0.32 -3.49
CA TRP A 98 -3.67 0.56 -4.68
C TRP A 98 -3.38 -0.44 -5.80
N ARG A 99 -2.10 -0.73 -6.05
CA ARG A 99 -1.66 -1.65 -7.11
C ARG A 99 -1.90 -3.12 -6.77
N THR A 100 -1.98 -3.47 -5.48
CA THR A 100 -2.18 -4.86 -5.04
C THR A 100 -3.63 -5.20 -4.73
N ASP A 101 -4.32 -4.30 -4.03
CA ASP A 101 -5.71 -4.47 -3.58
C ASP A 101 -6.34 -3.08 -3.32
N PRO A 102 -7.17 -2.57 -4.25
CA PRO A 102 -7.89 -1.31 -4.06
C PRO A 102 -8.67 -1.20 -2.75
N LYS A 103 -9.21 -2.31 -2.22
CA LYS A 103 -9.94 -2.30 -0.95
C LYS A 103 -9.01 -2.09 0.24
N LEU A 104 -7.84 -2.73 0.22
CA LEU A 104 -6.79 -2.50 1.22
C LEU A 104 -6.35 -1.03 1.21
N CYS A 105 -6.19 -0.44 0.02
CA CYS A 105 -5.86 0.99 -0.11
C CYS A 105 -6.91 1.88 0.55
N MET A 106 -8.20 1.65 0.27
CA MET A 106 -9.27 2.46 0.86
C MET A 106 -9.37 2.27 2.38
N ARG A 107 -9.19 1.05 2.89
CA ARG A 107 -9.14 0.79 4.34
C ARG A 107 -7.97 1.51 5.00
N ALA A 108 -6.79 1.48 4.39
CA ALA A 108 -5.61 2.18 4.89
C ALA A 108 -5.82 3.70 4.90
N LEU A 109 -6.42 4.27 3.84
CA LEU A 109 -6.76 5.68 3.76
C LEU A 109 -7.80 6.10 4.81
N ALA A 110 -8.87 5.31 4.98
CA ALA A 110 -9.91 5.57 5.98
C ALA A 110 -9.36 5.50 7.40
N HIS A 111 -8.48 4.52 7.66
CA HIS A 111 -7.81 4.41 8.94
C HIS A 111 -6.89 5.61 9.19
N PHE A 112 -6.04 5.98 8.21
CA PHE A 112 -5.21 7.19 8.27
C PHE A 112 -6.06 8.45 8.55
N HIS A 113 -7.18 8.63 7.86
CA HIS A 113 -8.08 9.75 8.10
C HIS A 113 -8.67 9.76 9.51
N LYS A 114 -9.06 8.60 10.05
CA LYS A 114 -9.53 8.46 11.44
C LYS A 114 -8.46 8.86 12.44
N VAL A 115 -7.23 8.35 12.31
CA VAL A 115 -6.15 8.68 13.25
C VAL A 115 -5.69 10.12 13.12
N LEU A 116 -5.72 10.69 11.90
CA LEU A 116 -5.45 12.12 11.69
C LEU A 116 -6.49 13.00 12.38
N GLN A 117 -7.78 12.68 12.29
CA GLN A 117 -8.83 13.40 13.03
C GLN A 117 -8.59 13.39 14.54
N SER A 118 -8.15 12.25 15.07
CA SER A 118 -7.76 12.15 16.48
C SER A 118 -6.55 13.03 16.80
N ALA A 119 -5.54 13.05 15.93
CA ALA A 119 -4.31 13.82 16.13
C ALA A 119 -4.55 15.34 16.06
N VAL A 120 -5.39 15.81 15.12
CA VAL A 120 -5.73 17.25 15.03
C VAL A 120 -6.80 17.70 16.04
N GLY A 121 -7.48 16.74 16.70
CA GLY A 121 -8.43 17.01 17.78
C GLY A 121 -9.81 17.48 17.33
N HIS A 122 -10.17 17.37 16.06
CA HIS A 122 -11.50 17.73 15.55
C HIS A 122 -11.88 16.91 14.31
N PRO A 123 -13.18 16.83 13.96
CA PRO A 123 -13.61 16.21 12.71
C PRO A 123 -12.98 16.89 11.50
N VAL A 124 -12.58 16.09 10.51
CA VAL A 124 -11.93 16.55 9.27
C VAL A 124 -12.71 15.99 8.10
N GLY A 125 -13.10 16.82 7.14
CA GLY A 125 -13.73 16.34 5.91
C GLY A 125 -12.70 15.72 4.95
N LEU A 126 -13.12 14.74 4.15
CA LEU A 126 -12.24 14.11 3.15
C LEU A 126 -11.63 15.12 2.16
N GLY A 127 -12.40 16.14 1.77
CA GLY A 127 -11.91 17.22 0.90
C GLY A 127 -10.75 18.03 1.49
N ALA A 128 -10.61 18.08 2.82
CA ALA A 128 -9.52 18.77 3.49
C ALA A 128 -8.21 17.98 3.47
N ILE A 129 -8.27 16.64 3.33
CA ILE A 129 -7.07 15.79 3.31
C ILE A 129 -6.65 15.40 1.89
N TRP A 130 -7.60 15.38 0.95
CA TRP A 130 -7.36 14.83 -0.38
C TRP A 130 -6.23 15.51 -1.14
N GLY A 131 -6.07 16.83 -1.00
CA GLY A 131 -4.96 17.58 -1.59
C GLY A 131 -3.60 17.05 -1.15
N GLY A 132 -3.37 16.95 0.17
CA GLY A 132 -2.11 16.46 0.71
C GLY A 132 -1.87 14.96 0.49
N VAL A 133 -2.93 14.13 0.49
CA VAL A 133 -2.84 12.71 0.10
C VAL A 133 -2.45 12.58 -1.37
N SER A 134 -3.06 13.37 -2.26
CA SER A 134 -2.72 13.38 -3.69
C SER A 134 -1.27 13.79 -3.92
N THR A 135 -0.75 14.76 -3.16
CA THR A 135 0.66 15.16 -3.24
C THR A 135 1.57 14.00 -2.85
N ALA A 136 1.31 13.34 -1.72
CA ALA A 136 2.10 12.20 -1.27
C ALA A 136 2.06 11.02 -2.25
N LEU A 137 0.92 10.72 -2.86
CA LEU A 137 0.78 9.64 -3.86
C LEU A 137 1.68 9.83 -5.08
N ARG A 138 2.04 11.07 -5.45
CA ARG A 138 2.93 11.35 -6.59
C ARG A 138 4.34 10.80 -6.41
N VAL A 139 4.72 10.41 -5.19
CA VAL A 139 5.97 9.69 -4.94
C VAL A 139 6.04 8.35 -5.68
N SER A 140 4.90 7.78 -6.08
CA SER A 140 4.86 6.43 -6.66
C SER A 140 3.77 6.21 -7.70
N LEU A 141 2.76 7.06 -7.81
CA LEU A 141 1.67 6.97 -8.78
C LEU A 141 1.70 8.13 -9.77
N ASP A 142 1.25 7.87 -11.00
CA ASP A 142 0.98 8.93 -11.96
C ASP A 142 -0.41 9.58 -11.74
N SER A 143 -0.66 10.70 -12.43
CA SER A 143 -1.92 11.45 -12.32
C SER A 143 -3.16 10.63 -12.72
N GLY A 144 -3.02 9.67 -13.65
CA GLY A 144 -4.09 8.79 -14.09
C GLY A 144 -4.45 7.75 -13.04
N GLU A 145 -3.45 7.14 -12.40
CA GLU A 145 -3.59 6.23 -11.26
C GLU A 145 -4.23 6.95 -10.06
N ILE A 146 -3.76 8.16 -9.73
CA ILE A 146 -4.34 8.97 -8.65
C ILE A 146 -5.81 9.29 -8.93
N ALA A 147 -6.14 9.70 -10.16
CA ALA A 147 -7.52 9.97 -10.55
C ALA A 147 -8.40 8.70 -10.50
N ALA A 148 -7.84 7.53 -10.81
CA ALA A 148 -8.54 6.26 -10.70
C ALA A 148 -8.82 5.88 -9.25
N ALA A 149 -7.85 6.08 -8.35
CA ALA A 149 -8.03 5.89 -6.91
C ALA A 149 -9.12 6.80 -6.35
N PHE A 150 -9.16 8.07 -6.76
CA PHE A 150 -10.22 9.01 -6.37
C PHE A 150 -11.61 8.54 -6.82
N ARG A 151 -11.77 8.17 -8.10
CA ARG A 151 -13.05 7.64 -8.61
C ARG A 151 -13.45 6.32 -7.96
N TYR A 152 -12.50 5.55 -7.47
CA TYR A 152 -12.80 4.34 -6.70
C TYR A 152 -13.33 4.70 -5.32
N LEU A 153 -12.65 5.61 -4.61
CA LEU A 153 -13.09 6.11 -3.32
C LEU A 153 -14.50 6.71 -3.39
N ASP A 154 -14.76 7.58 -4.37
CA ASP A 154 -16.06 8.24 -4.54
C ASP A 154 -17.21 7.23 -4.71
N ARG A 155 -16.99 6.16 -5.49
CA ARG A 155 -17.98 5.10 -5.70
C ARG A 155 -18.20 4.18 -4.50
N HIS A 156 -17.22 4.09 -3.62
CA HIS A 156 -17.21 3.18 -2.48
C HIS A 156 -17.14 3.91 -1.14
N TYR A 157 -17.48 5.20 -1.12
CA TYR A 157 -17.29 6.04 0.05
C TYR A 157 -17.95 5.45 1.29
N ASP A 158 -19.21 5.01 1.14
CA ASP A 158 -19.99 4.46 2.24
C ASP A 158 -19.42 3.15 2.80
N ASP A 159 -18.75 2.35 1.96
CA ASP A 159 -18.16 1.08 2.37
C ASP A 159 -17.03 1.26 3.42
N TYR A 160 -16.43 2.47 3.50
CA TYR A 160 -15.28 2.75 4.35
C TYR A 160 -15.52 3.85 5.39
N TYR A 161 -16.47 4.75 5.16
CA TYR A 161 -16.71 5.92 6.02
C TYR A 161 -18.08 5.93 6.70
N SER A 162 -18.96 4.98 6.38
CA SER A 162 -20.34 4.92 6.92
C SER A 162 -20.56 3.81 7.96
N LEU A 163 -19.53 3.03 8.29
CA LEU A 163 -19.57 2.03 9.38
C LEU A 163 -19.16 2.66 10.73
N PRO A 164 -19.83 2.31 11.85
CA PRO A 164 -19.47 2.80 13.17
C PRO A 164 -18.06 2.35 13.59
N LEU A 165 -17.37 3.21 14.33
CA LEU A 165 -15.94 3.12 14.67
C LEU A 165 -15.54 1.90 15.54
N SER A 166 -16.47 1.03 15.91
CA SER A 166 -16.29 -0.12 16.81
C SER A 166 -15.91 -1.43 16.12
N ASP A 167 -15.99 -1.51 14.79
CA ASP A 167 -15.96 -2.80 14.07
C ASP A 167 -14.72 -2.96 13.15
N LEU A 168 -13.59 -2.36 13.53
CA LEU A 168 -12.27 -2.67 12.95
C LEU A 168 -11.56 -3.77 13.75
#